data_AF-A0A4Q3UVD6-F1
#
_entry.id   AF-A0A4Q3UVD6-F1
#
_cell.length_a   1.000
_cell.length_b   1.000
_cell.length_c   1.000
_cell.angle_alpha   90.00
_cell.angle_beta   90.00
_cell.angle_gamma   90.00
#
_symmetry.space_group_name_H-M   'P 1'
#
loop_
_entity.id
_entity.type
_entity.pdbx_description
1 polymer ?
#
loop_
_entity_poly.entity_id
_entity_poly.type
_entity_poly.pdbx_seq_one_letter_code
_entity_poly.pdbx_strand_id
1 'polypeptide(L)'
;MLKRTFGASTILPGLLLLLAGCGGSSGGSTPTTPTTNVTFGLTWGARSRAITGPSSALSARVVLTGALANGGDLVIAVNRRADPAAFTQQVTATQTSKVGTFPMAINFYAETDGGGQIVASAQTTVTIANDGTGIGNVTTENRVASV
;
A
#
# COMPACT_ATOMS: atom_id res chain seq x y z
N MET A 1 -37.26 -16.18 62.36
CA MET A 1 -37.31 -17.60 62.77
C MET A 1 -36.84 -18.44 61.57
N LEU A 2 -35.65 -19.05 61.68
CA LEU A 2 -34.91 -20.03 60.82
C LEU A 2 -33.42 -19.62 60.92
N LYS A 3 -32.61 -20.06 61.90
CA LYS A 3 -32.16 -21.38 62.36
C LYS A 3 -31.12 -22.04 61.42
N ARG A 4 -29.85 -21.65 61.66
CA ARG A 4 -28.56 -22.42 61.67
C ARG A 4 -28.17 -23.17 60.36
N THR A 5 -26.91 -23.24 59.94
CA THR A 5 -25.85 -24.04 60.61
C THR A 5 -24.46 -23.72 60.00
N PHE A 6 -23.44 -23.63 60.85
CA PHE A 6 -22.01 -23.55 60.52
C PHE A 6 -21.45 -24.94 60.17
N GLY A 7 -20.57 -25.02 59.16
CA GLY A 7 -19.73 -26.19 58.88
C GLY A 7 -18.27 -25.79 58.81
N ALA A 8 -17.47 -26.29 59.75
CA ALA A 8 -16.02 -26.12 59.84
C ALA A 8 -15.29 -27.43 59.46
N SER A 9 -13.96 -27.34 59.31
CA SER A 9 -12.98 -28.40 59.00
C SER A 9 -12.89 -28.78 57.51
N THR A 10 -11.73 -28.70 56.86
CA THR A 10 -10.55 -29.50 57.22
C THR A 10 -9.26 -28.86 56.71
N ILE A 11 -8.25 -28.85 57.58
CA ILE A 11 -6.86 -28.45 57.33
C ILE A 11 -6.16 -29.59 56.58
N LEU A 12 -5.48 -29.30 55.47
CA LEU A 12 -4.54 -30.20 54.79
C LEU A 12 -3.19 -29.49 54.66
N PRO A 13 -2.16 -29.88 55.43
CA PRO A 13 -0.81 -29.41 55.22
C PRO A 13 0.01 -30.46 54.44
N GLY A 14 0.77 -29.99 53.46
CA GLY A 14 1.91 -30.71 52.90
C GLY A 14 1.67 -31.28 51.50
N LEU A 15 2.36 -30.70 50.50
CA LEU A 15 3.46 -31.41 49.84
C LEU A 15 4.26 -30.43 48.98
N LEU A 16 5.56 -30.39 49.27
CA LEU A 16 6.64 -29.77 48.52
C LEU A 16 6.69 -30.34 47.09
N LEU A 17 6.74 -29.51 46.05
CA LEU A 17 7.35 -29.88 44.76
C LEU A 17 7.82 -28.64 44.00
N LEU A 18 9.14 -28.51 43.96
CA LEU A 18 9.87 -27.63 43.07
C LEU A 18 9.45 -27.88 41.61
N LEU A 19 8.90 -26.86 40.95
CA LEU A 19 9.11 -26.69 39.52
C LEU A 19 9.80 -25.35 39.31
N ALA A 20 11.13 -25.40 39.31
CA ALA A 20 11.96 -24.53 38.49
C ALA A 20 11.60 -24.79 37.02
N GLY A 21 10.52 -24.16 36.56
CA GLY A 21 10.12 -24.13 35.16
C GLY A 21 10.78 -22.94 34.50
N CYS A 22 11.78 -23.24 33.66
CA CYS A 22 12.43 -22.33 32.73
C CYS A 22 11.39 -21.46 32.01
N GLY A 23 11.23 -20.20 32.44
CA GLY A 23 10.47 -19.20 31.73
C GLY A 23 11.24 -18.78 30.48
N GLY A 24 11.20 -19.63 29.46
CA GLY A 24 11.75 -19.34 28.14
C GLY A 24 11.07 -18.12 27.57
N SER A 25 11.75 -16.97 27.68
CA SER A 25 11.44 -15.76 26.92
C SER A 25 11.65 -16.09 25.44
N SER A 26 10.61 -16.63 24.82
CA SER A 26 10.51 -16.76 23.38
C SER A 26 10.51 -15.34 22.82
N GLY A 27 11.71 -14.87 22.46
CA GLY A 27 11.91 -13.71 21.61
C GLY A 27 11.26 -14.01 20.27
N GLY A 28 9.94 -13.86 20.22
CA GLY A 28 9.17 -13.88 18.99
C GLY A 28 9.57 -12.65 18.22
N SER A 29 10.58 -12.80 17.36
CA SER A 29 10.82 -11.86 16.28
C SER A 29 9.54 -11.82 15.47
N THR A 30 8.69 -10.81 15.72
CA THR A 30 7.54 -10.53 14.86
C THR A 30 8.06 -10.50 13.43
N PRO A 31 7.54 -11.34 12.52
CA PRO A 31 7.98 -11.34 11.13
C PRO A 31 7.83 -9.93 10.57
N THR A 32 8.95 -9.22 10.42
CA THR A 32 8.93 -7.90 9.78
C THR A 32 8.81 -8.14 8.29
N THR A 33 7.68 -7.78 7.71
CA THR A 33 7.52 -7.81 6.25
C THR A 33 8.59 -6.88 5.64
N PRO A 34 9.44 -7.36 4.73
CA PRO A 34 10.44 -6.52 4.11
C PRO A 34 9.77 -5.35 3.37
N THR A 35 10.42 -4.18 3.41
CA THR A 35 9.95 -2.96 2.73
C THR A 35 11.01 -2.43 1.78
N THR A 36 10.59 -1.81 0.68
CA THR A 36 11.47 -1.32 -0.37
C THR A 36 10.92 -0.05 -1.04
N ASN A 37 11.79 0.74 -1.68
CA ASN A 37 11.37 1.92 -2.45
C ASN A 37 10.81 1.46 -3.79
N VAL A 38 9.56 1.84 -4.08
CA VAL A 38 8.92 1.52 -5.35
C VAL A 38 9.43 2.45 -6.44
N THR A 39 9.85 1.87 -7.58
CA THR A 39 10.30 2.62 -8.75
C THR A 39 9.63 2.10 -10.03
N PHE A 40 9.15 3.01 -10.89
CA PHE A 40 8.53 2.64 -12.16
C PHE A 40 8.65 3.76 -13.21
N GLY A 41 8.52 3.38 -14.49
CA GLY A 41 8.45 4.34 -15.59
C GLY A 41 7.01 4.79 -15.83
N LEU A 42 6.75 6.09 -15.88
CA LEU A 42 5.49 6.67 -16.31
C LEU A 42 5.66 7.35 -17.66
N THR A 43 5.05 6.79 -18.70
CA THR A 43 5.10 7.29 -20.06
C THR A 43 3.91 8.20 -20.34
N TRP A 44 4.20 9.46 -20.63
CA TRP A 44 3.25 10.47 -21.07
C TRP A 44 3.22 10.53 -22.59
N GLY A 45 2.04 10.29 -23.19
CA GLY A 45 1.82 10.49 -24.62
C GLY A 45 1.79 11.97 -24.98
N ALA A 46 2.20 12.34 -26.20
CA ALA A 46 2.20 13.74 -26.64
C ALA A 46 0.83 14.41 -26.43
N ARG A 47 0.81 15.67 -25.98
CA ARG A 47 -0.45 16.39 -25.72
C ARG A 47 -1.18 16.60 -27.04
N SER A 48 -2.37 16.01 -27.16
CA SER A 48 -3.28 16.35 -28.27
C SER A 48 -4.04 17.63 -27.93
N ARG A 49 -4.52 18.36 -28.95
CA ARG A 49 -5.43 19.50 -28.77
C ARG A 49 -6.83 19.08 -28.31
N ALA A 50 -7.10 17.77 -28.22
CA ALA A 50 -8.34 17.29 -27.65
C ALA A 50 -8.34 17.55 -26.14
N ILE A 51 -9.30 18.36 -25.69
CA ILE A 51 -9.42 18.78 -24.29
C ILE A 51 -9.75 17.58 -23.38
N THR A 52 -10.31 16.51 -23.97
CA THR A 52 -10.77 15.30 -23.27
C THR A 52 -9.92 14.09 -23.65
N GLY A 53 -9.18 13.52 -22.69
CA GLY A 53 -8.49 12.23 -22.82
C GLY A 53 -7.18 12.14 -22.04
N PRO A 54 -6.62 10.93 -21.83
CA PRO A 54 -5.37 10.73 -21.08
C PRO A 54 -4.21 11.64 -21.51
N SER A 55 -4.09 11.91 -22.82
CA SER A 55 -3.05 12.80 -23.35
C SER A 55 -3.14 14.26 -22.91
N SER A 56 -4.30 14.73 -22.40
CA SER A 56 -4.49 16.10 -21.89
C SER A 56 -4.14 16.24 -20.41
N ALA A 57 -3.89 15.13 -19.70
CA ALA A 57 -3.59 15.12 -18.28
C ALA A 57 -2.32 15.92 -17.92
N LEU A 58 -2.41 16.64 -16.81
CA LEU A 58 -1.33 17.45 -16.22
C LEU A 58 -0.73 16.80 -14.96
N SER A 59 -1.42 15.85 -14.35
CA SER A 59 -0.87 15.05 -13.24
C SER A 59 -1.47 13.65 -13.17
N ALA A 60 -0.81 12.78 -12.42
CA ALA A 60 -1.25 11.43 -12.13
C ALA A 60 -1.15 11.15 -10.62
N ARG A 61 -2.09 10.39 -10.08
CA ARG A 61 -2.05 9.85 -8.72
C ARG A 61 -2.12 8.34 -8.78
N VAL A 62 -1.04 7.69 -8.37
CA VAL A 62 -0.95 6.24 -8.22
C VAL A 62 -1.19 5.88 -6.76
N VAL A 63 -2.03 4.88 -6.53
CA VAL A 63 -2.38 4.38 -5.20
C VAL A 63 -2.16 2.87 -5.18
N LEU A 64 -1.36 2.40 -4.24
CA LEU A 64 -1.20 0.98 -3.92
C LEU A 64 -1.88 0.72 -2.58
N THR A 65 -3.01 0.01 -2.61
CA THR A 65 -3.85 -0.18 -1.43
C THR A 65 -3.20 -1.14 -0.45
N GLY A 66 -3.07 -0.71 0.81
CA GLY A 66 -2.50 -1.52 1.90
C GLY A 66 -0.99 -1.79 1.79
N ALA A 67 -0.29 -1.05 0.93
CA ALA A 67 1.11 -1.28 0.60
C ALA A 67 2.10 -0.77 1.67
N LEU A 68 1.73 0.19 2.52
CA LEU A 68 2.61 0.70 3.58
C LEU A 68 2.83 -0.34 4.70
N ALA A 69 3.92 -0.18 5.46
CA ALA A 69 4.27 -1.06 6.59
C ALA A 69 3.15 -1.18 7.64
N ASN A 70 2.41 -0.08 7.87
CA ASN A 70 1.26 -0.04 8.78
C ASN A 70 -0.06 -0.56 8.16
N GLY A 71 -0.03 -1.05 6.91
CA GLY A 71 -1.22 -1.47 6.17
C GLY A 71 -2.02 -0.32 5.55
N GLY A 72 -1.51 0.91 5.57
CA GLY A 72 -2.08 2.04 4.84
C GLY A 72 -1.72 2.04 3.35
N ASP A 73 -2.27 3.01 2.62
CA ASP A 73 -2.07 3.13 1.17
C ASP A 73 -0.80 3.89 0.84
N LEU A 74 -0.01 3.37 -0.10
CA LEU A 74 1.08 4.13 -0.69
C LEU A 74 0.54 4.98 -1.83
N VAL A 75 0.62 6.30 -1.67
CA VAL A 75 0.12 7.28 -2.64
C VAL A 75 1.31 8.01 -3.25
N ILE A 76 1.36 8.04 -4.58
CA ILE A 76 2.41 8.68 -5.36
C ILE A 76 1.74 9.68 -6.31
N ALA A 77 2.01 10.96 -6.12
CA ALA A 77 1.55 12.03 -7.00
C ALA A 77 2.68 12.45 -7.94
N VAL A 78 2.37 12.57 -9.23
CA VAL A 78 3.35 12.91 -10.27
C VAL A 78 2.78 13.98 -11.17
N ASN A 79 3.48 15.12 -11.26
CA ASN A 79 3.14 16.17 -12.20
C ASN A 79 3.82 15.93 -13.54
N ARG A 80 3.06 16.15 -14.60
CA ARG A 80 3.60 16.15 -15.96
C ARG A 80 4.44 17.40 -16.17
N ARG A 81 5.58 17.27 -16.84
CA ARG A 81 6.36 18.40 -17.34
C ARG A 81 5.54 19.23 -18.33
N ALA A 82 5.80 20.54 -18.38
CA ALA A 82 5.09 21.47 -19.29
C ALA A 82 5.28 21.18 -20.79
N ASP A 83 6.31 20.41 -21.18
CA ASP A 83 6.60 20.08 -22.57
C ASP A 83 5.46 19.24 -23.22
N PRO A 84 4.93 19.66 -24.39
CA PRO A 84 3.89 18.92 -25.09
C PRO A 84 4.35 17.59 -25.71
N ALA A 85 5.65 17.36 -25.89
CA ALA A 85 6.18 16.12 -26.46
C ALA A 85 5.89 14.89 -25.58
N ALA A 86 5.92 13.71 -26.20
CA ALA A 86 5.87 12.45 -25.46
C ALA A 86 7.19 12.23 -24.71
N PHE A 87 7.13 11.72 -23.48
CA PHE A 87 8.32 11.38 -22.70
C PHE A 87 8.00 10.33 -21.63
N THR A 88 9.02 9.63 -21.18
CA THR A 88 8.94 8.73 -20.03
C THR A 88 9.69 9.35 -18.86
N GLN A 89 9.04 9.39 -17.70
CA GLN A 89 9.62 9.83 -16.44
C GLN A 89 9.82 8.63 -15.52
N GLN A 90 11.01 8.53 -14.92
CA GLN A 90 11.22 7.60 -13.81
C GLN A 90 10.60 8.19 -12.54
N VAL A 91 9.72 7.43 -11.89
CA VAL A 91 9.03 7.80 -10.66
C VAL A 91 9.53 6.93 -9.52
N THR A 92 9.94 7.57 -8.42
CA THR A 92 10.35 6.90 -7.18
C THR A 92 9.42 7.32 -6.06
N ALA A 93 8.89 6.36 -5.31
CA ALA A 93 8.08 6.65 -4.13
C ALA A 93 8.94 7.26 -3.00
N THR A 94 8.39 8.25 -2.31
CA THR A 94 9.02 8.86 -1.12
C THR A 94 8.89 8.00 0.13
N GLN A 95 7.89 7.11 0.15
CA GLN A 95 7.65 6.12 1.20
C GLN A 95 7.94 4.72 0.67
N THR A 96 8.36 3.82 1.57
CA THR A 96 8.59 2.42 1.22
C THR A 96 7.29 1.62 1.22
N SER A 97 7.17 0.70 0.27
CA SER A 97 6.12 -0.32 0.23
C SER A 97 6.62 -1.61 0.86
N LYS A 98 5.73 -2.39 1.47
CA LYS A 98 5.96 -3.82 1.72
C LYS A 98 6.19 -4.54 0.38
N VAL A 99 6.99 -5.59 0.42
CA VAL A 99 7.08 -6.58 -0.67
C VAL A 99 5.81 -7.42 -0.67
N GLY A 100 5.25 -7.68 -1.85
CA GLY A 100 4.01 -8.45 -1.99
C GLY A 100 3.13 -7.99 -3.15
N THR A 101 1.92 -8.52 -3.21
CA THR A 101 0.95 -8.23 -4.28
C THR A 101 -0.14 -7.28 -3.78
N PHE A 102 -0.34 -6.17 -4.49
CA PHE A 102 -1.26 -5.10 -4.08
C PHE A 102 -2.16 -4.66 -5.24
N PRO A 103 -3.43 -4.31 -4.96
CA PRO A 103 -4.25 -3.54 -5.89
C PRO A 103 -3.60 -2.18 -6.16
N MET A 104 -3.47 -1.83 -7.43
CA MET A 104 -2.99 -0.54 -7.90
C MET A 104 -4.11 0.19 -8.65
N ALA A 105 -4.31 1.46 -8.31
CA ALA A 105 -5.13 2.38 -9.08
C ALA A 105 -4.27 3.56 -9.56
N ILE A 106 -4.50 4.02 -10.78
CA ILE A 106 -3.94 5.27 -11.30
C ILE A 106 -5.06 6.15 -11.85
N ASN A 107 -5.09 7.40 -11.40
CA ASN A 107 -5.99 8.42 -11.92
C ASN A 107 -5.16 9.54 -12.54
N PHE A 108 -5.55 9.99 -13.72
CA PHE A 108 -4.96 11.11 -14.43
C PHE A 108 -5.90 12.31 -14.36
N TYR A 109 -5.34 13.49 -14.08
CA TYR A 109 -6.11 14.69 -13.77
C TYR A 109 -5.84 15.82 -14.76
N ALA A 110 -6.84 16.67 -14.96
CA ALA A 110 -6.78 17.82 -15.84
C ALA A 110 -5.86 18.94 -15.35
N GLU A 111 -5.61 19.04 -14.03
CA GLU A 111 -4.71 20.04 -13.42
C GLU A 111 -3.50 19.39 -12.76
N THR A 112 -2.56 20.20 -12.27
CA THR A 112 -1.41 19.73 -11.51
C THR A 112 -1.84 19.23 -10.13
N ASP A 113 -0.97 18.47 -9.46
CA ASP A 113 -1.11 18.05 -8.07
C ASP A 113 -2.37 17.21 -7.78
N GLY A 114 -2.90 16.53 -8.80
CA GLY A 114 -4.15 15.78 -8.72
C GLY A 114 -5.40 16.64 -8.66
N GLY A 115 -5.32 17.92 -9.06
CA GLY A 115 -6.45 18.85 -9.11
C GLY A 115 -7.32 18.70 -10.37
N GLY A 116 -8.50 19.32 -10.34
CA GLY A 116 -9.43 19.30 -11.47
C GLY A 116 -10.11 17.93 -11.69
N GLN A 117 -10.67 17.75 -12.89
CA GLN A 117 -11.41 16.54 -13.25
C GLN A 117 -10.48 15.36 -13.58
N ILE A 118 -10.93 14.14 -13.26
CA ILE A 118 -10.26 12.91 -13.72
C ILE A 118 -10.53 12.75 -15.22
N VAL A 119 -9.47 12.73 -16.03
CA VAL A 119 -9.56 12.57 -17.50
C VAL A 119 -9.30 11.14 -17.95
N ALA A 120 -8.71 10.31 -17.08
CA ALA A 120 -8.53 8.87 -17.29
C ALA A 120 -8.27 8.15 -15.97
N SER A 121 -8.63 6.87 -15.90
CA SER A 121 -8.35 6.02 -14.74
C SER A 121 -8.06 4.59 -15.19
N ALA A 122 -7.17 3.90 -14.48
CA ALA A 122 -6.91 2.48 -14.67
C ALA A 122 -6.70 1.78 -13.32
N GLN A 123 -6.99 0.49 -13.28
CA GLN A 123 -6.78 -0.36 -12.12
C GLN A 123 -6.14 -1.67 -12.55
N THR A 124 -5.29 -2.22 -11.71
CA THR A 124 -4.65 -3.52 -11.90
C THR A 124 -4.15 -4.06 -10.57
N THR A 125 -3.50 -5.22 -10.59
CA THR A 125 -2.77 -5.78 -9.46
C THR A 125 -1.30 -5.84 -9.83
N VAL A 126 -0.43 -5.39 -8.93
CA VAL A 126 1.03 -5.41 -9.13
C VAL A 126 1.72 -6.19 -8.01
N THR A 127 2.86 -6.81 -8.33
CA THR A 127 3.69 -7.51 -7.35
C THR A 127 4.98 -6.73 -7.15
N ILE A 128 5.19 -6.18 -5.96
CA ILE A 128 6.41 -5.48 -5.58
C ILE A 128 7.45 -6.50 -5.12
N ALA A 129 8.56 -6.58 -5.85
CA ALA A 129 9.71 -7.42 -5.51
C ALA A 129 10.62 -6.75 -4.48
N ASN A 130 11.56 -7.50 -3.90
CA ASN A 130 12.42 -7.01 -2.83
C ASN A 130 13.35 -5.85 -3.27
N ASP A 131 13.66 -5.77 -4.55
CA ASP A 131 14.46 -4.71 -5.17
C ASP A 131 13.66 -3.44 -5.52
N GLY A 132 12.35 -3.40 -5.21
CA GLY A 132 11.49 -2.26 -5.50
C GLY A 132 10.91 -2.23 -6.91
N THR A 133 11.16 -3.27 -7.72
CA THR A 133 10.61 -3.44 -9.05
C THR A 133 9.24 -4.14 -9.03
N GLY A 134 8.58 -4.24 -10.19
CA GLY A 134 7.39 -5.09 -10.38
C GLY A 134 6.09 -4.37 -10.74
N ILE A 135 6.08 -3.04 -10.77
CA ILE A 135 5.01 -2.25 -11.42
C ILE A 135 5.18 -2.22 -12.96
N GLY A 136 6.42 -2.31 -13.45
CA GLY A 136 6.73 -2.19 -14.88
C GLY A 136 6.59 -0.75 -15.39
N ASN A 137 6.28 -0.59 -16.68
CA ASN A 137 5.99 0.72 -17.27
C ASN A 137 4.49 0.98 -17.28
N VAL A 138 4.09 2.15 -16.80
CA VAL A 138 2.72 2.67 -16.89
C VAL A 138 2.66 3.66 -18.05
N THR A 139 1.78 3.42 -19.02
CA THR A 139 1.67 4.28 -20.21
C THR A 139 0.29 4.91 -20.28
N THR A 140 0.23 6.22 -20.53
CA THR A 140 -1.02 6.88 -20.92
C THR A 140 -1.33 6.51 -22.38
N GLU A 141 -2.20 5.53 -22.60
CA GLU A 141 -2.72 5.24 -23.94
C GLU A 141 -4.12 5.82 -24.09
N ASN A 142 -4.36 6.55 -25.19
CA ASN A 142 -5.70 6.93 -25.59
C ASN A 142 -6.39 5.70 -26.20
N ARG A 143 -7.00 4.84 -25.38
CA ARG A 143 -7.87 3.76 -25.89
C ARG A 143 -9.32 4.18 -25.78
N VAL A 144 -9.97 4.47 -26.92
CA VAL A 144 -11.44 4.56 -26.99
C VAL A 144 -11.97 3.12 -26.91
N ALA A 145 -12.60 2.75 -25.80
CA ALA A 145 -13.03 1.37 -25.56
C ALA A 145 -14.34 0.99 -26.28
N SER A 146 -15.13 1.95 -26.76
CA SER A 146 -16.23 1.77 -27.73
C SER A 146 -16.82 3.13 -28.14
N VAL A 147 -17.46 3.14 -29.33
CA VAL A 147 -18.40 4.18 -29.81
C VAL A 147 -19.80 3.61 -29.78
#